data_AF-A0A485AB77-F1
#
_entry.id   AF-A0A485AB77-F1
#
_cell.length_a   1.000
_cell.length_b   1.000
_cell.length_c   1.000
_cell.angle_alpha   90.00
_cell.angle_beta   90.00
_cell.angle_gamma   90.00
#
_symmetry.space_group_name_H-M   'P 1'
#
loop_
_entity.id
_entity.type
_entity.pdbx_description
1 polymer ?
#
loop_
_entity_poly.entity_id
_entity_poly.type
_entity_poly.pdbx_seq_one_letter_code
_entity_poly.pdbx_strand_id
1 'polypeptide(L)' 'MSDNPRYQQGMAVRRKVLGDAHVDRTLQKLSPLNEEFQDFITRYAWGETWTRPGLDHHTRSMITIAMLIALNAKRS' A
#
# COMPACT_ATOMS: atom_id res chain seq x y z
N MET A 1 15.91 6.12 2.37
CA MET A 1 15.27 4.79 2.26
C MET A 1 15.62 4.03 3.52
N SER A 2 14.62 3.60 4.31
CA SER A 2 14.88 2.99 5.61
C SER A 2 15.40 1.56 5.44
N ASP A 3 16.48 1.21 6.14
CA ASP A 3 16.99 -0.17 6.29
C ASP A 3 16.08 -1.00 7.22
N ASN A 4 14.76 -0.87 7.04
CA ASN A 4 13.76 -1.53 7.84
C ASN A 4 13.22 -2.75 7.08
N PRO A 5 13.29 -3.98 7.63
CA PRO A 5 12.74 -5.18 6.98
C PRO A 5 11.26 -5.04 6.61
N ARG A 6 10.46 -4.34 7.41
CA ARG A 6 9.04 -4.06 7.11
C ARG A 6 8.87 -3.13 5.91
N TYR A 7 9.77 -2.16 5.75
CA TYR A 7 9.74 -1.27 4.59
C TYR A 7 10.02 -2.06 3.31
N GLN A 8 11.05 -2.90 3.32
CA GLN A 8 11.43 -3.71 2.16
C GLN A 8 10.33 -4.71 1.76
N GLN A 9 9.77 -5.42 2.73
CA GLN A 9 8.62 -6.30 2.50
C GLN A 9 7.41 -5.52 1.98
N GLY A 10 7.14 -4.35 2.58
CA GLY A 10 6.07 -3.46 2.13
C GLY A 10 6.24 -2.98 0.70
N MET A 11 7.45 -2.57 0.31
CA MET A 11 7.76 -2.18 -1.07
C MET A 11 7.54 -3.32 -2.06
N ALA A 12 7.98 -4.53 -1.73
CA ALA A 12 7.79 -5.71 -2.58
C ALA A 12 6.30 -6.01 -2.80
N VAL A 13 5.50 -5.98 -1.72
CA VAL A 13 4.05 -6.23 -1.82
C VAL A 13 3.34 -5.08 -2.55
N ARG A 14 3.67 -3.83 -2.23
CA ARG A 14 3.11 -2.64 -2.87
C ARG A 14 3.31 -2.68 -4.39
N ARG A 15 4.51 -3.04 -4.85
CA ARG A 15 4.83 -3.21 -6.27
C ARG A 15 4.07 -4.38 -6.90
N LYS A 16 3.95 -5.51 -6.22
CA LYS A 16 3.15 -6.65 -6.70
C LYS A 16 1.66 -6.30 -6.90
N VAL A 17 1.11 -5.40 -6.08
CA VAL A 17 -0.32 -5.05 -6.10
C VAL A 17 -0.61 -3.87 -7.02
N LEU A 18 0.21 -2.81 -6.99
CA LEU A 18 -0.02 -1.57 -7.74
C LEU A 18 0.77 -1.48 -9.06
N GLY A 19 1.80 -2.32 -9.22
CA GLY A 19 2.74 -2.27 -10.33
C GLY A 19 3.87 -1.26 -10.15
N ASP A 20 5.04 -1.59 -10.70
CA ASP A 20 6.27 -0.79 -10.55
C ASP A 20 6.10 0.66 -11.03
N ALA A 21 5.53 0.85 -12.22
CA ALA A 21 5.31 2.18 -12.78
C ALA A 21 4.39 3.08 -11.92
N HIS A 22 3.46 2.50 -11.15
CA HIS A 22 2.65 3.28 -10.21
C HIS A 22 3.46 3.68 -8.97
N VAL A 23 4.23 2.74 -8.42
CA VAL A 23 5.06 2.98 -7.24
C VAL A 23 6.15 4.00 -7.55
N ASP A 24 6.85 3.85 -8.67
CA ASP A 24 7.94 4.75 -9.05
C ASP A 24 7.43 6.17 -9.30
N ARG A 25 6.27 6.35 -9.95
CA ARG A 25 5.63 7.68 -10.06
C ARG A 25 5.28 8.29 -8.71
N THR A 26 4.95 7.47 -7.71
CA THR A 26 4.69 7.97 -6.36
C THR A 26 5.99 8.40 -5.68
N LEU A 27 7.05 7.58 -5.80
CA LEU A 27 8.36 7.86 -5.22
C LEU A 27 9.03 9.10 -5.84
N GLN A 28 8.83 9.32 -7.14
CA GLN A 28 9.32 10.53 -7.84
C GLN A 28 8.61 11.81 -7.39
N LYS A 29 7.42 11.71 -6.81
CA LYS A 29 6.62 12.84 -6.30
C LYS A 29 6.78 13.04 -4.79
N LEU A 30 7.78 12.41 -4.19
CA LEU A 30 8.10 12.65 -2.80
C LEU A 30 8.51 14.11 -2.59
N SER A 31 8.02 14.68 -1.50
CA SER A 31 8.38 15.99 -1.01
C SER A 31 8.58 15.91 0.50
N PRO A 32 9.26 16.88 1.12
CA PRO A 32 9.45 16.88 2.58
C PRO A 32 8.13 16.80 3.36
N LEU A 33 7.02 17.27 2.79
CA LEU A 33 5.70 17.21 3.40
C LEU A 33 5.11 15.79 3.45
N ASN A 34 5.40 14.94 2.47
CA ASN A 34 4.74 13.63 2.31
C ASN A 34 5.67 12.43 2.50
N GLU A 35 6.98 12.66 2.66
CA GLU A 35 7.98 11.60 2.76
C GLU A 35 7.73 10.68 3.95
N GLU A 36 7.58 11.23 5.14
CA GLU A 36 7.31 10.43 6.35
C GLU A 36 6.00 9.64 6.23
N PHE A 37 4.98 10.24 5.59
CA PHE A 37 3.70 9.56 5.36
C PHE A 37 3.87 8.39 4.39
N GLN A 38 4.67 8.53 3.33
CA GLN A 38 4.94 7.45 2.39
C GLN A 38 5.77 6.33 3.02
N ASP A 39 6.73 6.65 3.88
CA ASP A 39 7.47 5.65 4.67
C ASP A 39 6.53 4.90 5.63
N PHE A 40 5.68 5.63 6.36
CA PHE A 40 4.69 5.07 7.27
C PHE A 40 3.73 4.11 6.56
N ILE A 41 3.08 4.54 5.47
CA ILE A 41 2.15 3.70 4.70
C ILE A 41 2.86 2.48 4.13
N THR A 42 4.11 2.63 3.69
CA THR A 42 4.90 1.50 3.19
C THR A 42 5.13 0.46 4.28
N ARG A 43 5.53 0.87 5.49
CA ARG A 43 5.78 -0.08 6.58
C ARG A 43 4.49 -0.70 7.13
N TYR A 44 3.47 0.10 7.40
CA TYR A 44 2.27 -0.37 8.11
C TYR A 44 1.23 -0.99 7.17
N ALA A 45 0.77 -0.25 6.16
CA ALA A 45 -0.25 -0.79 5.26
C ALA A 45 0.34 -1.95 4.47
N TRP A 46 1.47 -1.73 3.79
CA TRP A 46 2.05 -2.74 2.90
C TRP A 46 2.91 -3.77 3.64
N GLY A 47 3.74 -3.35 4.61
CA GLY A 47 4.70 -4.21 5.31
C GLY A 47 4.14 -4.99 6.50
N GLU A 48 2.95 -4.62 7.01
CA GLU A 48 2.27 -5.35 8.09
C GLU A 48 0.89 -5.86 7.68
N THR A 49 -0.01 -4.98 7.25
CA THR A 49 -1.41 -5.37 7.00
C THR A 49 -1.53 -6.31 5.81
N TRP A 50 -0.85 -6.00 4.70
CA TRP A 50 -0.88 -6.82 3.49
C TRP A 50 0.03 -8.07 3.55
N THR A 51 1.02 -8.10 4.43
CA THR A 51 1.89 -9.28 4.64
C THR A 51 1.36 -10.24 5.71
N ARG A 52 0.34 -9.83 6.49
CA ARG A 52 -0.25 -10.66 7.55
C ARG A 52 -0.78 -12.00 6.98
N PRO A 53 -0.48 -13.15 7.61
CA PRO A 53 -0.99 -14.44 7.15
C PRO A 53 -2.52 -14.55 7.31
N GLY A 54 -3.12 -15.53 6.62
CA GLY A 54 -4.53 -15.89 6.74
C GLY A 54 -5.40 -15.49 5.55
N LEU A 55 -5.06 -14.42 4.84
CA LEU A 55 -5.73 -14.03 3.59
C LEU A 55 -4.70 -13.77 2.50
N ASP A 56 -4.93 -14.34 1.32
CA ASP A 56 -4.10 -14.10 0.14
C ASP A 56 -4.34 -12.69 -0.45
N HIS A 57 -3.43 -12.27 -1.35
CA HIS A 57 -3.52 -10.94 -1.96
C HIS A 57 -4.79 -10.78 -2.81
N HIS A 58 -5.26 -11.85 -3.46
CA HIS A 58 -6.47 -11.81 -4.27
C HIS A 58 -7.69 -11.46 -3.42
N THR A 59 -7.87 -12.15 -2.28
CA THR A 59 -8.98 -11.88 -1.35
C THR A 59 -8.90 -10.48 -0.74
N ARG A 60 -7.70 -10.02 -0.37
CA ARG A 60 -7.48 -8.65 0.15
C ARG A 60 -7.84 -7.58 -0.88
N SER A 61 -7.51 -7.80 -2.16
CA SER A 61 -7.91 -6.91 -3.24
C SER A 61 -9.43 -6.87 -3.40
N MET A 62 -10.11 -8.03 -3.36
CA MET A 62 -11.59 -8.08 -3.42
C MET A 62 -12.24 -7.30 -2.28
N ILE A 63 -11.76 -7.49 -1.04
CA ILE A 63 -12.26 -6.75 0.14
C ILE A 63 -12.03 -5.25 -0.04
N THR A 64 -10.83 -4.85 -0.49
CA THR A 64 -10.51 -3.43 -0.72
C THR A 64 -11.47 -2.82 -1.73
N ILE A 65 -11.72 -3.50 -2.86
CA ILE A 65 -12.68 -3.05 -3.87
C ILE A 65 -14.10 -2.96 -3.30
N ALA A 66 -14.56 -3.97 -2.57
CA ALA A 66 -15.87 -3.96 -1.93
C ALA A 66 -16.04 -2.77 -0.96
N MET A 67 -15.01 -2.47 -0.17
CA MET A 67 -15.00 -1.31 0.72
C MET A 67 -15.03 0.01 -0.06
N LEU A 68 -14.27 0.14 -1.15
CA LEU A 68 -14.31 1.33 -1.99
C LEU A 68 -15.68 1.55 -2.63
N ILE A 69 -16.34 0.48 -3.09
CA ILE A 69 -17.71 0.52 -3.62
C ILE A 69 -18.68 1.02 -2.53
N ALA A 70 -18.62 0.43 -1.32
CA ALA A 70 -19.49 0.81 -0.22
C ALA A 70 -19.29 2.27 0.24
N LEU A 71 -18.03 2.73 0.29
CA LEU A 71 -17.70 4.11 0.66
C LEU A 71 -18.20 5.13 -0.38
N ASN A 72 -18.16 4.77 -1.66
CA ASN A 72 -18.67 5.64 -2.73
C ASN A 72 -20.21 5.60 -2.83
N ALA A 73 -20.86 4.51 -2.42
CA ALA A 73 -22.31 4.38 -2.43
C ALA A 73 -23.03 5.35 -1.49
N LYS A 74 -22.34 5.87 -0.46
CA LYS A 74 -22.90 6.82 0.51
C LYS A 74 -22.89 8.28 0.05
N ARG A 75 -22.48 8.54 -1.20
CA ARG A 75 -22.35 9.89 -1.78
C ARG A 75 -23.59 10.31 -2.60
N SER A 76 -24.76 9.78 -2.25
CA SER A 76 -26.08 10.18 -2.77
C SER A 76 -26.67 11.34 -1.98
#